data_AF-A0A382UR22-F1
#
_entry.id   AF-A0A382UR22-F1
#
_cell.length_a   1.000
_cell.length_b   1.000
_cell.length_c   1.000
_cell.angle_alpha   90.00
_cell.angle_beta   90.00
_cell.angle_gamma   90.00
#
_symmetry.space_group_name_H-M   'P 1'
#
loop_
_entity.id
_entity.type
_entity.pdbx_description
1 polymer ?
#
loop_
_entity_poly.entity_id
_entity_poly.type
_entity_poly.pdbx_seq_one_letter_code
_entity_poly.pdbx_strand_id
1 'polypeptide(L)'
;MLIFALTTVIIFQFSFEMRTGNVKILIPGVLWISIFLSSILSLNRSFSRDHEENTSIGMLSTPLDPLSIYMSKVLTTTFLLCALDLILLPIMTVLLNSPIFYINLIPVLILGNIGISATGAIVASTVANTKSRETLLPVILLPLLLPVLLGCVTATGAIID
;
A
#
# COMPACT_ATOMS: atom_id res chain seq x y z
N MET A 1 4.76 -4.26 -8.10
CA MET A 1 3.83 -4.21 -6.96
C MET A 1 3.29 -5.59 -6.68
N LEU A 2 2.52 -6.20 -7.58
CA LEU A 2 2.01 -7.57 -7.41
C LEU A 2 3.10 -8.60 -7.07
N ILE A 3 4.17 -8.68 -7.87
CA ILE A 3 5.27 -9.62 -7.61
C ILE A 3 5.89 -9.37 -6.22
N PHE A 4 6.03 -8.11 -5.83
CA PHE A 4 6.60 -7.76 -4.53
C PHE A 4 5.69 -8.18 -3.38
N ALA A 5 4.39 -7.87 -3.46
CA ALA A 5 3.39 -8.32 -2.50
C ALA A 5 3.38 -9.85 -2.37
N LEU A 6 3.42 -10.56 -3.51
CA LEU A 6 3.46 -12.02 -3.55
C LEU A 6 4.72 -12.58 -2.90
N THR A 7 5.89 -12.03 -3.22
CA THR A 7 7.14 -12.46 -2.60
C THR A 7 7.10 -12.23 -1.10
N THR A 8 6.60 -11.07 -0.62
CA THR A 8 6.42 -10.80 0.80
C THR A 8 5.51 -11.83 1.46
N VAL A 9 4.34 -12.08 0.88
CA VAL A 9 3.38 -13.09 1.35
C VAL A 9 4.01 -14.49 1.42
N ILE A 10 4.72 -14.91 0.36
CA ILE A 10 5.36 -16.22 0.29
C ILE A 10 6.44 -16.36 1.37
N ILE A 11 7.27 -15.33 1.57
CA ILE A 11 8.30 -15.32 2.62
C ILE A 11 7.65 -15.47 4.00
N PHE A 12 6.57 -14.75 4.27
CA PHE A 12 5.84 -14.89 5.54
C PHE A 12 5.22 -16.27 5.71
N GLN A 13 4.61 -16.84 4.67
CA GLN A 13 4.03 -18.18 4.70
C GLN A 13 5.07 -19.23 5.10
N PHE A 14 6.20 -19.29 4.40
CA PHE A 14 7.27 -20.22 4.72
C PHE A 14 7.87 -19.97 6.12
N SER A 15 7.96 -18.70 6.54
CA SER A 15 8.44 -18.36 7.88
C SER A 15 7.51 -18.86 8.99
N PHE A 16 6.19 -18.89 8.74
CA PHE A 16 5.20 -19.34 9.71
C PHE A 16 5.01 -20.85 9.71
N GLU A 17 5.11 -21.53 8.58
CA GLU A 17 5.07 -23.00 8.53
C GLU A 17 6.16 -23.66 9.39
N MET A 18 7.31 -22.98 9.57
CA MET A 18 8.37 -23.45 10.45
C MET A 18 8.03 -23.36 11.95
N ARG A 19 6.90 -22.74 12.34
CA ARG A 19 6.52 -22.47 13.73
C ARG A 19 5.08 -22.94 13.98
N THR A 20 4.89 -23.96 14.80
CA THR A 20 3.60 -24.63 15.12
C THR A 20 2.59 -23.78 15.91
N GLY A 21 2.66 -22.45 15.81
CA GLY A 21 1.77 -21.50 16.50
C GLY A 21 0.51 -21.16 15.72
N ASN A 22 -0.38 -20.40 16.35
CA ASN A 22 -1.66 -19.98 15.79
C ASN A 22 -1.47 -18.92 14.68
N VAL A 23 -1.18 -19.38 13.45
CA VAL A 23 -0.85 -18.54 12.27
C VAL A 23 -1.95 -17.52 11.94
N LYS A 24 -3.20 -17.80 12.32
CA LYS A 24 -4.36 -16.93 12.05
C LYS A 24 -4.22 -15.51 12.62
N ILE A 25 -3.60 -15.37 13.78
CA ILE A 25 -3.42 -14.08 14.47
C ILE A 25 -2.51 -13.14 13.66
N LEU A 26 -1.62 -13.68 12.83
CA LEU A 26 -0.65 -12.91 12.06
C LEU A 26 -1.14 -12.52 10.66
N ILE A 27 -2.24 -13.12 10.18
CA ILE A 27 -2.80 -12.87 8.83
C ILE A 27 -3.06 -11.38 8.57
N PRO A 28 -3.71 -10.62 9.48
CA PRO A 28 -3.95 -9.19 9.27
C PRO A 28 -2.64 -8.41 9.08
N GLY A 29 -1.62 -8.73 9.86
CA GLY A 29 -0.31 -8.09 9.78
C GLY A 29 0.38 -8.35 8.44
N VAL A 30 0.40 -9.60 7.99
CA VAL A 30 1.03 -9.96 6.70
C VAL A 30 0.34 -9.26 5.52
N LEU A 31 -0.98 -9.19 5.54
CA LEU A 31 -1.76 -8.51 4.50
C LEU A 31 -1.37 -7.03 4.41
N TRP A 32 -1.45 -6.28 5.51
CA TRP A 32 -1.19 -4.85 5.52
C TRP A 32 0.28 -4.50 5.29
N ILE A 33 1.22 -5.32 5.78
CA ILE A 33 2.65 -5.15 5.48
C ILE A 33 2.91 -5.33 3.98
N SER A 34 2.30 -6.34 3.35
CA SER A 34 2.47 -6.60 1.92
C SER A 34 1.89 -5.47 1.06
N ILE A 35 0.75 -4.92 1.45
CA ILE A 35 0.12 -3.75 0.80
C ILE A 35 1.00 -2.51 0.97
N PHE A 36 1.46 -2.22 2.19
CA PHE A 36 2.33 -1.07 2.50
C PHE A 36 3.65 -1.12 1.73
N LEU A 37 4.31 -2.27 1.74
CA LEU A 37 5.56 -2.47 1.00
C LEU A 37 5.34 -2.29 -0.52
N SER A 38 4.20 -2.77 -1.03
CA SER A 38 3.83 -2.57 -2.43
C SER A 38 3.50 -1.11 -2.77
N SER A 39 2.86 -0.38 -1.85
CA SER A 39 2.48 1.03 -2.05
C SER A 39 3.69 1.94 -2.15
N ILE A 40 4.73 1.70 -1.35
CA ILE A 40 6.03 2.39 -1.45
C ILE A 40 6.59 2.29 -2.87
N LEU A 41 6.57 1.09 -3.45
CA LEU A 41 7.08 0.87 -4.80
C LEU A 41 6.21 1.56 -5.87
N SER A 42 4.89 1.60 -5.66
CA SER A 42 3.94 2.36 -6.51
C SER A 42 4.28 3.83 -6.56
N LEU A 43 4.40 4.43 -5.38
CA LEU A 43 4.56 5.85 -5.19
C LEU A 43 5.91 6.29 -5.73
N ASN A 44 6.97 5.54 -5.42
CA ASN A 44 8.29 5.81 -5.98
C ASN A 44 8.26 5.83 -7.52
N ARG A 45 7.65 4.82 -8.17
CA ARG A 45 7.58 4.77 -9.65
C ARG A 45 6.72 5.89 -10.24
N SER A 46 5.57 6.17 -9.63
CA SER A 46 4.65 7.21 -10.12
C SER A 46 5.26 8.61 -10.05
N PHE A 47 6.01 8.94 -9.00
CA PHE A 47 6.69 10.23 -8.89
C PHE A 47 8.03 10.29 -9.66
N SER A 48 8.70 9.15 -9.84
CA SER A 48 9.91 9.08 -10.67
C SER A 48 9.61 9.43 -12.11
N ARG A 49 8.52 8.87 -12.65
CA ARG A 49 8.09 9.10 -14.03
C ARG A 49 7.72 10.57 -14.29
N ASP A 50 7.01 11.20 -13.36
CA ASP A 50 6.63 12.62 -13.47
C ASP A 50 7.82 13.59 -13.42
N HIS A 51 8.92 13.18 -12.79
CA HIS A 51 10.15 13.95 -12.74
C HIS A 51 11.02 13.72 -13.99
N GLU A 52 11.09 12.49 -14.49
CA GLU A 52 11.86 12.13 -15.70
C GLU A 52 11.25 12.74 -16.97
N GLU A 53 9.92 12.78 -17.06
CA GLU A 53 9.21 13.34 -18.22
C GLU A 53 9.05 14.88 -18.15
N ASN A 54 9.56 15.56 -17.12
CA ASN A 54 9.29 16.99 -16.80
C ASN A 54 7.78 17.34 -16.75
N THR A 55 6.91 16.33 -16.64
CA THR A 55 5.45 16.47 -16.63
C THR A 55 4.98 17.36 -15.48
N SER A 56 5.72 17.38 -14.37
CA SER A 56 5.46 18.29 -13.24
C SER A 56 5.52 19.77 -13.68
N ILE A 57 6.48 20.15 -14.53
CA ILE A 57 6.66 21.52 -15.04
C ILE A 57 5.61 21.82 -16.13
N GLY A 58 5.28 20.82 -16.97
CA GLY A 58 4.22 20.93 -17.98
C GLY A 58 2.83 21.11 -17.37
N MET A 59 2.53 20.41 -16.27
CA MET A 59 1.26 20.53 -15.55
C MET A 59 1.11 21.90 -14.87
N LEU A 60 2.20 22.45 -14.29
CA LEU A 60 2.23 23.81 -13.73
C LEU A 60 1.99 24.91 -14.78
N SER A 61 2.23 24.62 -16.07
CA SER A 61 1.96 25.54 -17.19
C SER A 61 0.50 25.49 -17.66
N THR A 62 -0.29 24.55 -17.15
CA THR A 62 -1.72 24.42 -17.46
C THR A 62 -2.52 25.13 -16.37
N PRO A 63 -3.66 25.80 -16.69
CA PRO A 63 -4.52 26.43 -15.67
C PRO A 63 -5.31 25.42 -14.82
N LEU A 64 -4.67 24.35 -14.35
CA LEU A 64 -5.27 23.38 -13.42
C LEU A 64 -4.92 23.74 -11.98
N ASP A 65 -5.90 23.58 -11.10
CA ASP A 65 -5.71 23.71 -9.66
C ASP A 65 -4.74 22.60 -9.15
N PRO A 66 -3.67 22.93 -8.40
CA PRO A 66 -2.77 21.95 -7.79
C PRO A 66 -3.48 20.84 -7.00
N LEU A 67 -4.66 21.13 -6.43
CA LEU A 67 -5.47 20.14 -5.74
C LEU A 67 -5.95 19.02 -6.67
N SER A 68 -6.26 19.34 -7.93
CA SER A 68 -6.74 18.35 -8.93
C SER A 68 -5.64 17.37 -9.31
N ILE A 69 -4.40 17.85 -9.42
CA ILE A 69 -3.22 17.02 -9.70
C ILE A 69 -2.98 16.05 -8.54
N TYR A 70 -3.01 16.55 -7.30
CA TYR A 70 -2.91 15.71 -6.10
C TYR A 70 -4.01 14.64 -6.07
N MET A 71 -5.28 15.04 -6.26
CA MET A 71 -6.42 14.13 -6.17
C MET A 71 -6.34 13.02 -7.22
N SER A 72 -5.92 13.33 -8.44
CA SER A 72 -5.73 12.33 -9.50
C SER A 72 -4.69 11.28 -9.14
N LYS A 73 -3.62 11.68 -8.45
CA LYS A 73 -2.52 10.79 -8.06
C LYS A 73 -2.90 9.88 -6.90
N VAL A 74 -3.65 10.42 -5.95
CA VAL A 74 -4.27 9.66 -4.86
C VAL A 74 -5.26 8.65 -5.43
N LEU A 75 -6.17 9.05 -6.31
CA LEU A 75 -7.15 8.16 -6.94
C LEU A 75 -6.48 7.05 -7.75
N THR A 76 -5.48 7.39 -8.56
CA THR A 76 -4.73 6.41 -9.37
C THR A 76 -4.02 5.39 -8.49
N THR A 77 -3.34 5.85 -7.43
CA THR A 77 -2.63 4.96 -6.51
C THR A 77 -3.61 4.08 -5.73
N THR A 78 -4.72 4.65 -5.26
CA THR A 78 -5.79 3.92 -4.56
C THR A 78 -6.38 2.84 -5.45
N PHE A 79 -6.68 3.16 -6.71
CA PHE A 79 -7.21 2.20 -7.67
C PHE A 79 -6.24 1.04 -7.90
N LEU A 80 -4.94 1.34 -8.02
CA LEU A 80 -3.91 0.32 -8.20
C LEU A 80 -3.76 -0.58 -6.96
N LEU A 81 -3.88 -0.02 -5.75
CA LEU A 81 -3.89 -0.80 -4.51
C LEU A 81 -5.16 -1.67 -4.39
N CYS A 82 -6.33 -1.15 -4.73
CA CYS A 82 -7.55 -1.96 -4.77
C CYS A 82 -7.46 -3.11 -5.79
N ALA A 83 -6.86 -2.88 -6.96
CA ALA A 83 -6.61 -3.93 -7.94
C ALA A 83 -5.61 -4.98 -7.42
N LEU A 84 -4.61 -4.55 -6.65
CA LEU A 84 -3.69 -5.44 -5.96
C LEU A 84 -4.42 -6.30 -4.93
N ASP A 85 -5.26 -5.70 -4.09
CA ASP A 85 -6.02 -6.42 -3.05
C ASP A 85 -6.95 -7.48 -3.65
N LEU A 86 -7.61 -7.16 -4.76
CA LEU A 86 -8.48 -8.08 -5.48
C LEU A 86 -7.75 -9.37 -5.90
N ILE A 87 -6.46 -9.25 -6.23
CA ILE A 87 -5.62 -10.40 -6.60
C ILE A 87 -4.95 -11.02 -5.38
N LEU A 88 -4.58 -10.21 -4.38
CA LEU A 88 -3.86 -10.66 -3.19
C LEU A 88 -4.74 -11.54 -2.28
N LEU A 89 -5.99 -11.13 -2.03
CA LEU A 89 -6.93 -11.84 -1.17
C LEU A 89 -7.18 -13.30 -1.57
N PRO A 90 -7.50 -13.65 -2.83
CA PRO A 90 -7.69 -15.04 -3.23
C PRO A 90 -6.40 -15.83 -3.12
N ILE A 91 -5.25 -15.23 -3.44
CA ILE A 91 -3.96 -15.90 -3.35
C ILE A 91 -3.61 -16.20 -1.89
N MET A 92 -3.80 -15.24 -0.98
CA MET A 92 -3.59 -15.45 0.45
C MET A 92 -4.55 -16.51 1.01
N THR A 93 -5.80 -16.55 0.54
CA THR A 93 -6.77 -17.58 0.94
C THR A 93 -6.29 -18.99 0.59
N VAL A 94 -5.73 -19.16 -0.62
CA VAL A 94 -5.15 -20.44 -1.07
C VAL A 94 -3.87 -20.77 -0.29
N LEU A 95 -2.98 -19.80 -0.09
CA LEU A 95 -1.68 -20.02 0.55
C LEU A 95 -1.79 -20.32 2.05
N LEU A 96 -2.67 -19.61 2.76
CA LEU A 96 -2.89 -19.77 4.19
C LEU A 96 -3.91 -20.86 4.54
N ASN A 97 -4.56 -21.45 3.53
CA ASN A 97 -5.62 -22.44 3.68
C ASN A 97 -6.74 -21.99 4.66
N SER A 98 -7.06 -20.69 4.65
CA SER A 98 -8.05 -20.06 5.52
C SER A 98 -8.88 -19.07 4.72
N PRO A 99 -10.23 -19.07 4.82
CA PRO A 99 -11.07 -18.10 4.12
C PRO A 99 -10.84 -16.70 4.70
N ILE A 100 -10.24 -15.81 3.92
CA ILE A 100 -9.95 -14.42 4.32
C ILE A 100 -10.90 -13.43 3.62
N PHE A 101 -11.75 -13.93 2.72
CA PHE A 101 -12.67 -13.12 1.95
C PHE A 101 -13.95 -12.86 2.76
N TYR A 102 -13.97 -11.73 3.46
CA TYR A 102 -15.13 -11.24 4.19
C TYR A 102 -15.65 -9.96 3.53
N ILE A 103 -16.97 -9.86 3.31
CA ILE A 103 -17.58 -8.65 2.75
C ILE A 103 -17.29 -7.41 3.63
N ASN A 104 -17.21 -7.61 4.95
CA ASN A 104 -16.89 -6.58 5.93
C ASN A 104 -15.45 -6.06 5.82
N LEU A 105 -14.56 -6.79 5.13
CA LEU A 105 -13.16 -6.39 4.93
C LEU A 105 -13.01 -5.32 3.84
N ILE A 106 -13.94 -5.26 2.88
CA ILE A 106 -13.94 -4.30 1.76
C ILE A 106 -13.83 -2.84 2.23
N PRO A 107 -14.66 -2.34 3.17
CA PRO A 107 -14.55 -0.96 3.64
C PRO A 107 -13.20 -0.69 4.32
N VAL A 108 -12.64 -1.66 5.05
CA VAL A 108 -11.33 -1.53 5.71
C VAL A 108 -10.21 -1.40 4.68
N LEU A 109 -10.24 -2.21 3.61
CA LEU A 109 -9.28 -2.15 2.51
C LEU A 109 -9.34 -0.81 1.78
N ILE A 110 -10.56 -0.35 1.43
CA ILE A 110 -10.74 0.93 0.73
C ILE A 110 -10.24 2.09 1.58
N LEU A 111 -10.64 2.16 2.86
CA LEU A 111 -10.23 3.24 3.76
C LEU A 111 -8.72 3.21 4.03
N GLY A 112 -8.14 2.02 4.25
CA GLY A 112 -6.71 1.88 4.44
C GLY A 112 -5.91 2.26 3.18
N ASN A 113 -6.36 1.86 1.99
CA ASN A 113 -5.73 2.24 0.73
C ASN A 113 -5.79 3.74 0.49
N ILE A 114 -6.90 4.40 0.81
CA ILE A 114 -7.03 5.86 0.75
C ILE A 114 -6.07 6.52 1.74
N GLY A 115 -5.97 6.02 2.97
CA GLY A 115 -5.03 6.54 3.97
C GLY A 115 -3.58 6.43 3.52
N ILE A 116 -3.21 5.27 2.96
CA ILE A 116 -1.88 4.99 2.41
C ILE A 116 -1.58 5.88 1.20
N SER A 117 -2.51 6.00 0.25
CA SER A 117 -2.31 6.75 -0.99
C SER A 117 -2.29 8.26 -0.75
N ALA A 118 -3.15 8.79 0.11
CA ALA A 118 -3.19 10.23 0.44
C ALA A 118 -1.91 10.66 1.15
N THR A 119 -1.58 9.98 2.25
CA THR A 119 -0.36 10.26 3.02
C THR A 119 0.89 10.04 2.16
N GLY A 120 0.90 8.97 1.37
CA GLY A 120 2.00 8.65 0.49
C GLY A 120 2.20 9.62 -0.66
N ALA A 121 1.13 10.16 -1.24
CA ALA A 121 1.23 11.18 -2.28
C ALA A 121 1.85 12.47 -1.74
N ILE A 122 1.50 12.91 -0.52
CA ILE A 122 2.09 14.11 0.12
C ILE A 122 3.58 13.93 0.38
N VAL A 123 3.97 12.79 0.97
CA VAL A 123 5.38 12.51 1.27
C VAL A 123 6.17 12.38 -0.04
N ALA A 124 5.63 11.64 -1.01
CA ALA A 124 6.29 11.43 -2.29
C ALA A 124 6.45 12.72 -3.10
N SER A 125 5.47 13.64 -3.08
CA SER A 125 5.60 14.95 -3.75
C SER A 125 6.68 15.82 -3.10
N THR A 126 6.81 15.75 -1.77
CA THR A 126 7.80 16.54 -1.02
C THR A 126 9.22 16.04 -1.29
N VAL A 127 9.40 14.71 -1.33
CA VAL A 127 10.72 14.09 -1.48
C VAL A 127 11.13 13.95 -2.96
N ALA A 128 10.20 14.13 -3.92
CA ALA A 128 10.43 13.95 -5.36
C ALA A 128 11.67 14.67 -5.92
N ASN A 129 12.01 15.84 -5.38
CA ASN A 129 13.12 16.68 -5.83
C ASN A 129 14.48 16.34 -5.18
N THR A 130 14.54 15.31 -4.32
CA THR A 130 15.75 14.98 -3.56
C THR A 130 16.51 13.79 -4.17
N LYS A 131 17.84 13.86 -4.24
CA LYS A 131 18.70 12.79 -4.79
C LYS A 131 18.56 11.44 -4.07
N SER A 132 18.09 11.42 -2.82
CA SER A 132 17.92 10.23 -1.99
C SER A 132 16.45 9.82 -1.80
N ARG A 133 15.58 10.09 -2.78
CA ARG A 133 14.13 9.87 -2.64
C ARG A 133 13.71 8.45 -2.29
N GLU A 134 14.42 7.46 -2.85
CA GLU A 134 14.10 6.04 -2.68
C GLU A 134 14.32 5.57 -1.24
N THR A 135 15.26 6.20 -0.53
CA THR A 135 15.56 5.91 0.88
C THR A 135 14.73 6.78 1.83
N LEU A 136 14.52 8.05 1.48
CA LEU A 136 13.80 9.01 2.33
C LEU A 136 12.30 8.71 2.39
N LEU A 137 11.70 8.24 1.28
CA LEU A 137 10.27 7.98 1.23
C LEU A 137 9.85 6.91 2.25
N PRO A 138 10.43 5.70 2.30
CA PRO A 138 10.05 4.70 3.31
C PRO A 138 10.30 5.16 4.75
N VAL A 139 11.41 5.87 5.01
CA VAL A 139 11.81 6.32 6.34
C VAL A 139 10.82 7.31 6.93
N ILE A 140 10.27 8.22 6.12
CA ILE A 140 9.28 9.21 6.55
C ILE A 140 7.86 8.62 6.51
N LEU A 141 7.58 7.80 5.49
CA LEU A 141 6.25 7.24 5.26
C LEU A 141 5.84 6.24 6.36
N LEU A 142 6.77 5.38 6.79
CA LEU A 142 6.48 4.36 7.81
C LEU A 142 5.92 4.95 9.12
N PRO A 143 6.59 5.88 9.81
CA PRO A 143 6.07 6.43 11.07
C PRO A 143 4.75 7.18 10.90
N LEU A 144 4.54 7.80 9.73
CA LEU A 144 3.32 8.54 9.44
C LEU A 144 2.13 7.61 9.15
N LEU A 145 2.39 6.45 8.53
CA LEU A 145 1.37 5.44 8.25
C LEU A 145 1.14 4.46 9.39
N LEU A 146 2.00 4.38 10.41
CA LEU A 146 1.78 3.54 11.59
C LEU A 146 0.36 3.62 12.18
N PRO A 147 -0.22 4.79 12.49
CA PRO A 147 -1.57 4.86 13.06
C PRO A 147 -2.64 4.28 12.12
N VAL A 148 -2.52 4.54 10.81
CA VAL A 148 -3.42 3.99 9.79
C VAL A 148 -3.27 2.47 9.71
N LEU A 149 -2.03 1.98 9.61
CA LEU A 149 -1.73 0.55 9.53
C LEU A 149 -2.20 -0.20 10.77
N LEU A 150 -1.99 0.35 11.97
CA LEU A 150 -2.47 -0.26 13.22
C LEU A 150 -4.01 -0.31 13.27
N GLY A 151 -4.69 0.76 12.87
CA GLY A 151 -6.15 0.78 12.77
C GLY A 151 -6.68 -0.26 11.77
N CYS A 152 -6.02 -0.39 10.63
CA CYS A 152 -6.38 -1.37 9.62
C CYS A 152 -6.10 -2.81 10.05
N VAL A 153 -4.94 -3.09 10.65
CA VAL A 153 -4.57 -4.42 11.17
C VAL A 153 -5.52 -4.87 12.27
N THR A 154 -5.86 -3.98 13.21
CA THR A 154 -6.80 -4.29 14.31
C THR A 154 -8.22 -4.51 13.79
N ALA A 155 -8.69 -3.68 12.86
CA ALA A 155 -10.00 -3.86 12.23
C ALA A 155 -10.08 -5.16 11.42
N THR A 156 -9.05 -5.50 10.66
CA THR A 156 -8.97 -6.76 9.91
C THR A 156 -8.90 -7.97 10.86
N GLY A 157 -8.15 -7.88 11.95
CA GLY A 157 -8.11 -8.93 12.98
C GLY A 157 -9.49 -9.18 13.60
N ALA A 158 -10.20 -8.13 13.98
CA ALA A 158 -11.54 -8.22 14.57
C ALA A 158 -12.61 -8.80 13.62
N ILE A 159 -12.37 -8.83 12.31
CA ILE A 159 -13.28 -9.44 11.31
C ILE A 159 -12.96 -10.93 11.11
N ILE A 160 -11.71 -11.33 11.32
CA ILE A 160 -11.22 -12.69 11.05
C ILE A 160 -11.31 -13.59 12.30
N ASP A 161 -11.30 -13.01 13.50
CA ASP A 161 -11.62 -13.69 14.78
C ASP A 161 -13.09 -14.12 14.85
#